data_AF-A0A1R0L032-F1
#
_entry.id   AF-A0A1R0L032-F1
#
_cell.length_a   1.000
_cell.length_b   1.000
_cell.length_c   1.000
_cell.angle_alpha   90.00
_cell.angle_beta   90.00
_cell.angle_gamma   90.00
#
_symmetry.space_group_name_H-M   'P 1'
#
loop_
_entity.id
_entity.type
_entity.pdbx_description
1 polymer ?
#
loop_
_entity_poly.entity_id
_entity_poly.type
_entity_poly.pdbx_seq_one_letter_code
_entity_poly.pdbx_strand_id
1 'polypeptide(L)'
;MSTSYVYRITKYDPADRDDRGTYRGTEDVASDHGPVEAAYLDAVTAFAEDTGVTLMSIRDPEISGFVHFGLEPPVDGHGLHGLFPSDLTGYHDGAQITLDVGRELVRAMLRDNGAWCRLEAEDRFFVHVGYDQYMFIGSDQPCEHAIALTTASGLFVEPLDGSPYEPDDEPCESRPADAAFWAEVTALVAQHGRLLLEEQVVGNHSRWHLLTGETVPDLGPRALLNVWPDLSTDVPAVLRTMSPGFTGLAVLERAGGSIHSCYFDSDDRADLAETFAGAHAAILLPLTAADHNPLLVAVRPDDDGIVRARWPI
;
A
#
# COMPACT_ATOMS: atom_id res chain seq x y z
N MET A 1 -12.98 13.39 1.62
CA MET A 1 -12.47 14.61 0.95
C MET A 1 -13.45 14.95 -0.14
N SER A 2 -13.83 16.21 -0.33
CA SER A 2 -14.69 16.59 -1.45
C SER A 2 -14.03 17.74 -2.19
N THR A 3 -13.12 17.41 -3.09
CA THR A 3 -12.66 18.36 -4.10
C THR A 3 -13.81 18.62 -5.05
N SER A 4 -14.12 19.89 -5.31
CA SER A 4 -15.28 20.26 -6.13
C SER A 4 -15.08 19.98 -7.62
N TYR A 5 -13.83 19.77 -8.06
CA TYR A 5 -13.48 19.54 -9.45
C TYR A 5 -12.58 18.31 -9.55
N VAL A 6 -13.09 17.26 -10.19
CA VAL A 6 -12.34 16.02 -10.45
C VAL A 6 -12.24 15.80 -11.95
N TYR A 7 -11.03 15.45 -12.39
CA TYR A 7 -10.72 15.22 -13.79
C TYR A 7 -10.06 13.85 -13.97
N ARG A 8 -10.57 13.07 -14.93
CA ARG A 8 -9.85 11.93 -15.50
C ARG A 8 -8.95 12.43 -16.62
N ILE A 9 -7.67 12.15 -16.48
CA ILE A 9 -6.62 12.46 -17.45
C ILE A 9 -6.20 11.15 -18.09
N THR A 10 -6.24 11.09 -19.42
CA THR A 10 -6.03 9.84 -20.14
C THR A 10 -5.47 10.01 -21.54
N LYS A 11 -4.70 9.03 -22.01
CA LYS A 11 -4.29 8.90 -23.42
C LYS A 11 -5.38 8.31 -24.32
N TYR A 12 -6.44 7.73 -23.74
CA TYR A 12 -7.50 7.06 -24.49
C TYR A 12 -8.58 8.06 -24.94
N ASP A 13 -8.93 8.04 -26.23
CA ASP A 13 -9.91 8.98 -26.79
C ASP A 13 -11.33 8.70 -26.25
N PRO A 14 -11.97 9.66 -25.54
CA PRO A 14 -13.32 9.49 -25.04
C PRO A 14 -14.35 9.14 -26.12
N ALA A 15 -14.09 9.49 -27.39
CA ALA A 15 -14.96 9.16 -28.52
C ALA A 15 -15.06 7.64 -28.80
N ASP A 16 -14.12 6.85 -28.29
CA ASP A 16 -14.12 5.39 -28.42
C ASP A 16 -14.89 4.68 -27.29
N ARG A 17 -15.54 5.44 -26.38
CA ARG A 17 -16.40 4.87 -25.33
C ARG A 17 -17.79 4.56 -25.88
N ASP A 18 -18.38 3.46 -25.41
CA ASP A 18 -19.78 3.15 -25.68
C ASP A 18 -20.74 3.95 -24.78
N ASP A 19 -22.05 3.81 -25.01
CA ASP A 19 -23.10 4.49 -24.24
C ASP A 19 -23.10 4.13 -22.74
N ARG A 20 -22.33 3.11 -22.32
CA ARG A 20 -22.14 2.72 -20.91
C ARG A 20 -20.81 3.21 -20.34
N GLY A 21 -20.05 4.03 -21.08
CA GLY A 21 -18.75 4.55 -20.69
C GLY A 21 -17.60 3.55 -20.81
N THR A 22 -17.87 2.33 -21.29
CA THR A 22 -16.84 1.30 -21.48
C THR A 22 -16.01 1.65 -22.70
N TYR A 23 -14.69 1.72 -22.55
CA TYR A 23 -13.79 1.97 -23.67
C TYR A 23 -13.80 0.79 -24.65
N ARG A 24 -13.94 1.06 -25.95
CA ARG A 24 -14.00 0.05 -27.03
C ARG A 24 -12.84 0.15 -28.02
N GLY A 25 -11.96 1.14 -27.83
CA GLY A 25 -10.77 1.32 -28.65
C GLY A 25 -9.68 0.31 -28.33
N THR A 26 -8.49 0.54 -28.90
CA THR A 26 -7.31 -0.27 -28.57
C THR A 26 -6.67 0.27 -27.31
N GLU A 27 -6.59 -0.55 -26.27
CA GLU A 27 -5.92 -0.19 -25.02
C GLU A 27 -4.46 -0.64 -25.07
N ASP A 28 -3.55 0.33 -25.09
CA ASP A 28 -2.17 0.11 -24.70
C ASP A 28 -2.07 0.44 -23.21
N VAL A 29 -2.03 -0.58 -22.37
CA VAL A 29 -2.10 -0.47 -20.91
C VAL A 29 -0.72 -0.26 -20.27
N ALA A 30 0.36 -0.33 -21.05
CA ALA A 30 1.73 -0.14 -20.58
C ALA A 30 2.19 1.32 -20.75
N SER A 31 3.21 1.73 -19.97
CA SER A 31 3.79 3.08 -20.11
C SER A 31 4.61 3.14 -21.39
N ASP A 32 4.57 4.27 -22.08
CA ASP A 32 5.45 4.48 -23.22
C ASP A 32 6.88 4.88 -22.80
N HIS A 33 7.10 5.12 -21.49
CA HIS A 33 8.33 5.67 -20.92
C HIS A 33 8.82 6.93 -21.65
N GLY A 34 7.90 7.66 -22.28
CA GLY A 34 8.18 8.57 -23.37
C GLY A 34 7.31 9.82 -23.30
N PRO A 35 6.89 10.37 -24.45
CA PRO A 35 6.12 11.61 -24.50
C PRO A 35 4.78 11.53 -23.75
N VAL A 36 4.10 10.39 -23.76
CA VAL A 36 2.80 10.25 -23.08
C VAL A 36 3.00 10.26 -21.57
N GLU A 37 3.92 9.47 -21.03
CA GLU A 37 4.30 9.52 -19.63
C GLU A 37 4.70 10.95 -19.20
N ALA A 38 5.53 11.62 -20.00
CA ALA A 38 5.93 13.01 -19.72
C ALA A 38 4.71 13.95 -19.65
N ALA A 39 3.74 13.79 -20.55
CA ALA A 39 2.51 14.58 -20.53
C ALA A 39 1.68 14.36 -19.26
N TYR A 40 1.61 13.12 -18.73
CA TYR A 40 0.95 12.88 -17.44
C TYR A 40 1.67 13.59 -16.29
N LEU A 41 3.00 13.52 -16.25
CA LEU A 41 3.80 14.18 -15.20
C LEU A 41 3.74 15.72 -15.28
N ASP A 42 3.63 16.26 -16.49
CA ASP A 42 3.45 17.70 -16.71
C ASP A 42 2.04 18.13 -16.32
N ALA A 43 1.02 17.29 -16.54
CA ALA A 43 -0.33 17.54 -16.05
C ALA A 43 -0.35 17.65 -14.52
N VAL A 44 0.27 16.71 -13.79
CA VAL A 44 0.40 16.80 -12.31
C VAL A 44 1.00 18.14 -11.89
N THR A 45 2.05 18.57 -12.59
CA THR A 45 2.72 19.85 -12.30
C THR A 45 1.79 21.04 -12.54
N ALA A 46 1.14 21.09 -13.70
CA ALA A 46 0.27 22.19 -14.08
C ALA A 46 -0.93 22.34 -13.12
N PHE A 47 -1.56 21.23 -12.72
CA PHE A 47 -2.65 21.28 -11.76
C PHE A 47 -2.17 21.65 -10.34
N ALA A 48 -0.98 21.19 -9.94
CA ALA A 48 -0.37 21.60 -8.67
C ALA A 48 -0.02 23.11 -8.68
N GLU A 49 0.43 23.65 -9.81
CA GLU A 49 0.71 25.09 -9.98
C GLU A 49 -0.57 25.94 -9.90
N ASP A 50 -1.63 25.56 -10.63
CA ASP A 50 -2.94 26.22 -10.57
C ASP A 50 -3.49 26.22 -9.13
N THR A 51 -3.27 25.13 -8.39
CA THR A 51 -3.68 24.99 -6.99
C THR A 51 -2.70 25.58 -5.98
N GLY A 52 -1.52 26.03 -6.39
CA GLY A 52 -0.47 26.51 -5.47
C GLY A 52 0.04 25.45 -4.49
N VAL A 53 -0.06 24.16 -4.87
CA VAL A 53 0.38 23.02 -4.08
C VAL A 53 1.85 22.74 -4.38
N THR A 54 2.66 22.64 -3.32
CA THR A 54 4.10 22.35 -3.42
C THR A 54 4.54 21.15 -2.57
N LEU A 55 3.67 20.74 -1.64
CA LEU A 55 3.84 19.59 -0.75
C LEU A 55 2.58 18.73 -0.82
N MET A 56 2.77 17.42 -0.72
CA MET A 56 1.69 16.44 -0.69
C MET A 56 1.96 15.42 0.40
N SER A 57 0.90 14.74 0.83
CA SER A 57 0.93 13.62 1.75
C SER A 57 0.81 12.32 0.96
N ILE A 58 1.62 11.34 1.31
CA ILE A 58 1.40 9.95 0.90
C ILE A 58 0.23 9.38 1.69
N ARG A 59 -0.68 8.68 1.01
CA ARG A 59 -1.81 7.98 1.61
C ARG A 59 -1.94 6.58 1.05
N ASP A 60 -2.34 5.66 1.93
CA ASP A 60 -2.51 4.23 1.64
C ASP A 60 -1.35 3.67 0.80
N PRO A 61 -0.09 3.83 1.27
CA PRO A 61 1.06 3.35 0.51
C PRO A 61 1.07 1.83 0.48
N GLU A 62 1.30 1.27 -0.69
CA GLU A 62 1.43 -0.15 -0.95
C GLU A 62 2.69 -0.41 -1.79
N ILE A 63 3.23 -1.60 -1.65
CA ILE A 63 4.19 -2.16 -2.60
C ILE A 63 3.60 -3.40 -3.26
N SER A 64 4.24 -3.92 -4.30
CA SER A 64 3.79 -5.15 -4.95
C SER A 64 3.67 -6.27 -3.94
N GLY A 65 2.45 -6.80 -3.81
CA GLY A 65 2.20 -8.00 -3.05
C GLY A 65 2.65 -9.25 -3.79
N PHE A 66 2.27 -10.39 -3.21
CA PHE A 66 2.55 -11.71 -3.78
C PHE A 66 1.77 -12.00 -5.06
N VAL A 67 0.65 -11.31 -5.28
CA VAL A 67 -0.05 -11.29 -6.56
C VAL A 67 0.22 -9.97 -7.25
N HIS A 68 0.82 -10.04 -8.43
CA HIS A 68 1.01 -8.89 -9.30
C HIS A 68 0.02 -9.01 -10.46
N PHE A 69 -1.02 -8.17 -10.43
CA PHE A 69 -1.99 -8.01 -11.52
C PHE A 69 -1.53 -7.01 -12.57
N GLY A 70 -0.38 -6.41 -12.34
CA GLY A 70 0.27 -5.52 -13.24
C GLY A 70 0.78 -6.19 -14.50
N LEU A 71 1.08 -5.38 -15.49
CA LEU A 71 1.43 -5.78 -16.85
C LEU A 71 2.94 -5.67 -17.09
N GLU A 72 3.65 -4.89 -16.27
CA GLU A 72 5.09 -4.76 -16.29
C GLU A 72 5.70 -5.44 -15.04
N PRO A 73 6.73 -6.28 -15.17
CA PRO A 73 7.32 -6.94 -14.01
C PRO A 73 7.77 -5.92 -12.94
N PRO A 74 7.49 -6.16 -11.64
CA PRO A 74 7.99 -5.29 -10.58
C PRO A 74 9.49 -5.13 -10.69
N VAL A 75 9.98 -3.90 -10.59
CA VAL A 75 11.42 -3.62 -10.58
C VAL A 75 11.96 -3.74 -9.17
N ASP A 76 13.24 -4.11 -9.04
CA ASP A 76 13.92 -4.18 -7.74
C ASP A 76 13.73 -2.87 -6.96
N GLY A 77 13.29 -2.99 -5.70
CA GLY A 77 12.99 -1.84 -4.84
C GLY A 77 11.71 -1.09 -5.22
N HIS A 78 10.78 -1.70 -5.96
CA HIS A 78 9.42 -1.21 -6.24
C HIS A 78 9.36 0.14 -6.97
N GLY A 79 10.42 0.51 -7.69
CA GLY A 79 10.53 1.82 -8.34
C GLY A 79 10.82 2.98 -7.38
N LEU A 80 11.08 2.69 -6.10
CA LEU A 80 11.36 3.70 -5.06
C LEU A 80 12.85 4.01 -4.92
N HIS A 81 13.72 3.33 -5.67
CA HIS A 81 15.16 3.55 -5.59
C HIS A 81 15.53 5.02 -5.89
N GLY A 82 16.24 5.66 -4.96
CA GLY A 82 16.62 7.06 -5.06
C GLY A 82 15.55 8.05 -4.59
N LEU A 83 14.30 7.60 -4.39
CA LEU A 83 13.23 8.37 -3.73
C LEU A 83 13.22 8.11 -2.22
N PHE A 84 13.33 6.83 -1.84
CA PHE A 84 13.36 6.38 -0.46
C PHE A 84 14.49 5.37 -0.22
N PRO A 85 14.96 5.19 1.02
CA PRO A 85 15.86 4.12 1.38
C PRO A 85 15.20 2.74 1.16
N SER A 86 16.01 1.70 1.00
CA SER A 86 15.54 0.32 0.72
C SER A 86 14.68 -0.29 1.83
N ASP A 87 14.76 0.23 3.04
CA ASP A 87 13.91 -0.17 4.16
C ASP A 87 12.55 0.56 4.18
N LEU A 88 12.26 1.36 3.15
CA LEU A 88 11.04 2.15 2.97
C LEU A 88 10.86 3.29 3.98
N THR A 89 11.92 3.66 4.71
CA THR A 89 11.86 4.81 5.63
C THR A 89 11.40 6.07 4.89
N GLY A 90 10.33 6.70 5.38
CA GLY A 90 9.73 7.89 4.78
C GLY A 90 8.64 7.61 3.74
N TYR A 91 8.44 6.35 3.32
CA TYR A 91 7.30 5.95 2.50
C TYR A 91 6.24 5.29 3.39
N HIS A 92 5.35 6.12 3.96
CA HIS A 92 4.32 5.69 4.90
C HIS A 92 3.12 6.65 4.85
N ASP A 93 1.97 6.23 5.37
CA ASP A 93 0.79 7.11 5.44
C ASP A 93 1.13 8.42 6.19
N GLY A 94 0.75 9.55 5.61
CA GLY A 94 0.97 10.88 6.15
C GLY A 94 2.34 11.49 5.91
N ALA A 95 3.28 10.75 5.33
CA ALA A 95 4.58 11.30 4.98
C ALA A 95 4.44 12.50 4.04
N GLN A 96 5.05 13.63 4.41
CA GLN A 96 5.06 14.84 3.57
C GLN A 96 6.20 14.76 2.56
N ILE A 97 5.87 14.97 1.30
CA ILE A 97 6.81 14.95 0.17
C ILE A 97 6.66 16.21 -0.68
N THR A 98 7.71 16.55 -1.43
CA THR A 98 7.65 17.64 -2.41
C THR A 98 6.89 17.22 -3.66
N LEU A 99 6.43 18.20 -4.44
CA LEU A 99 5.84 17.96 -5.75
C LEU A 99 6.74 17.11 -6.65
N ASP A 100 8.05 17.38 -6.68
CA ASP A 100 9.00 16.62 -7.49
C ASP A 100 9.06 15.13 -7.10
N VAL A 101 9.07 14.82 -5.80
CA VAL A 101 9.02 13.42 -5.34
C VAL A 101 7.67 12.78 -5.70
N GLY A 102 6.57 13.53 -5.55
CA GLY A 102 5.25 13.05 -5.94
C GLY A 102 5.13 12.76 -7.44
N ARG A 103 5.74 13.58 -8.31
CA ARG A 103 5.81 13.31 -9.75
C ARG A 103 6.56 12.00 -10.04
N GLU A 104 7.67 11.75 -9.36
CA GLU A 104 8.40 10.50 -9.55
C GLU A 104 7.65 9.28 -8.98
N LEU A 105 6.84 9.44 -7.93
CA LEU A 105 5.89 8.40 -7.50
C LEU A 105 4.81 8.15 -8.56
N VAL A 106 4.23 9.19 -9.16
CA VAL A 106 3.28 9.04 -10.29
C VAL A 106 3.94 8.31 -11.45
N ARG A 107 5.20 8.61 -11.77
CA ARG A 107 5.97 7.88 -12.78
C ARG A 107 6.08 6.40 -12.42
N ALA A 108 6.42 6.07 -11.18
CA ALA A 108 6.53 4.68 -10.73
C ALA A 108 5.19 3.94 -10.85
N MET A 109 4.07 4.60 -10.50
CA MET A 109 2.72 4.04 -10.62
C MET A 109 2.28 3.84 -12.08
N LEU A 110 2.55 4.80 -12.97
CA LEU A 110 2.22 4.68 -14.40
C LEU A 110 2.98 3.54 -15.09
N ARG A 111 4.21 3.28 -14.62
CA ARG A 111 5.06 2.17 -15.09
C ARG A 111 4.77 0.86 -14.39
N ASP A 112 3.86 0.85 -13.42
CA ASP A 112 3.55 -0.35 -12.66
C ASP A 112 4.81 -0.99 -12.01
N ASN A 113 5.76 -0.13 -11.63
CA ASN A 113 7.06 -0.53 -11.07
C ASN A 113 6.93 -1.19 -9.68
N GLY A 114 5.76 -1.09 -9.07
CA GLY A 114 5.37 -1.86 -7.91
C GLY A 114 4.91 -1.06 -6.70
N ALA A 115 5.33 0.19 -6.54
CA ALA A 115 4.81 1.06 -5.50
C ALA A 115 3.50 1.73 -5.95
N TRP A 116 2.54 1.85 -5.04
CA TRP A 116 1.29 2.55 -5.27
C TRP A 116 0.90 3.36 -4.03
N CYS A 117 0.43 4.58 -4.23
CA CYS A 117 -0.15 5.39 -3.16
C CYS A 117 -1.06 6.46 -3.74
N ARG A 118 -1.99 6.96 -2.92
CA ARG A 118 -2.66 8.22 -3.22
C ARG A 118 -1.78 9.39 -2.78
N LEU A 119 -1.82 10.47 -3.55
CA LEU A 119 -1.15 11.72 -3.21
C LEU A 119 -2.21 12.77 -2.90
N GLU A 120 -2.16 13.36 -1.71
CA GLU A 120 -3.17 14.30 -1.24
C GLU A 120 -2.54 15.54 -0.61
N ALA A 121 -3.04 16.73 -0.94
CA ALA A 121 -2.74 17.97 -0.23
C ALA A 121 -4.02 18.49 0.43
N GLU A 122 -4.32 17.97 1.62
CA GLU A 122 -5.54 18.26 2.38
C GLU A 122 -6.79 18.11 1.48
N ASP A 123 -7.76 19.01 1.61
CA ASP A 123 -8.96 19.04 0.74
C ASP A 123 -8.74 19.84 -0.56
N ARG A 124 -7.49 20.24 -0.86
CA ARG A 124 -7.19 21.15 -1.98
C ARG A 124 -6.87 20.44 -3.27
N PHE A 125 -6.20 19.30 -3.19
CA PHE A 125 -5.65 18.63 -4.35
C PHE A 125 -5.42 17.15 -4.08
N PHE A 126 -5.67 16.31 -5.09
CA PHE A 126 -5.24 14.91 -5.06
C PHE A 126 -4.76 14.43 -6.43
N VAL A 127 -3.94 13.38 -6.43
CA VAL A 127 -3.60 12.59 -7.61
C VAL A 127 -3.75 11.11 -7.28
N HIS A 128 -4.57 10.41 -8.06
CA HIS A 128 -4.70 8.95 -8.03
C HIS A 128 -4.35 8.37 -9.39
N VAL A 129 -3.69 7.22 -9.40
CA VAL A 129 -3.32 6.50 -10.63
C VAL A 129 -3.91 5.11 -10.57
N GLY A 130 -4.68 4.76 -11.60
CA GLY A 130 -5.21 3.41 -11.78
C GLY A 130 -4.25 2.49 -12.50
N TYR A 131 -4.47 1.18 -12.32
CA TYR A 131 -3.66 0.11 -12.93
C TYR A 131 -3.75 0.06 -14.47
N ASP A 132 -4.70 0.76 -15.05
CA ASP A 132 -4.96 0.89 -16.50
C ASP A 132 -4.49 2.24 -17.07
N GLN A 133 -3.66 2.97 -16.31
CA GLN A 133 -3.10 4.29 -16.64
C GLN A 133 -4.12 5.43 -16.77
N TYR A 134 -5.33 5.26 -16.24
CA TYR A 134 -6.14 6.43 -15.91
C TYR A 134 -5.53 7.16 -14.72
N MET A 135 -5.28 8.45 -14.90
CA MET A 135 -4.90 9.33 -13.81
C MET A 135 -6.09 10.21 -13.44
N PHE A 136 -6.32 10.39 -12.15
CA PHE A 136 -7.40 11.21 -11.63
C PHE A 136 -6.78 12.34 -10.82
N ILE A 137 -7.12 13.58 -11.17
CA ILE A 137 -6.69 14.76 -10.42
C ILE A 137 -7.92 15.48 -9.88
N GLY A 138 -7.92 15.71 -8.58
CA GLY A 138 -8.91 16.53 -7.88
C GLY A 138 -8.35 17.89 -7.50
N SER A 139 -9.20 18.90 -7.47
CA SER A 139 -8.86 20.26 -7.03
C SER A 139 -10.04 20.96 -6.36
N ASP A 140 -9.74 21.88 -5.43
CA ASP A 140 -10.73 22.74 -4.77
C ASP A 140 -11.20 23.92 -5.63
N GLN A 141 -10.54 24.16 -6.76
CA GLN A 141 -10.83 25.26 -7.68
C GLN A 141 -10.69 24.83 -9.15
N PRO A 142 -11.32 25.56 -10.09
CA PRO A 142 -11.15 25.29 -11.52
C PRO A 142 -9.69 25.48 -11.96
N CYS A 143 -9.14 24.48 -12.67
CA CYS A 143 -7.76 24.50 -13.19
C CYS A 143 -7.74 24.67 -14.73
N GLU A 144 -8.36 25.75 -15.24
CA GLU A 144 -8.53 25.96 -16.69
C GLU A 144 -7.20 26.01 -17.45
N HIS A 145 -6.15 26.56 -16.82
CA HIS A 145 -4.82 26.63 -17.41
C HIS A 145 -4.19 25.24 -17.51
N ALA A 146 -4.22 24.46 -16.43
CA ALA A 146 -3.72 23.09 -16.42
C ALA A 146 -4.46 22.18 -17.41
N ILE A 147 -5.79 22.32 -17.53
CA ILE A 147 -6.59 21.58 -18.51
C ILE A 147 -6.10 21.91 -19.93
N ALA A 148 -5.95 23.19 -20.27
CA ALA A 148 -5.52 23.61 -21.59
C ALA A 148 -4.11 23.07 -21.94
N LEU A 149 -3.17 23.11 -20.99
CA LEU A 149 -1.82 22.56 -21.17
C LEU A 149 -1.84 21.03 -21.34
N THR A 150 -2.62 20.34 -20.53
CA THR A 150 -2.75 18.88 -20.59
C THR A 150 -3.33 18.43 -21.93
N THR A 151 -4.38 19.11 -22.41
CA THR A 151 -4.97 18.85 -23.74
C THR A 151 -4.00 19.18 -24.87
N ALA A 152 -3.27 20.29 -24.78
CA ALA A 152 -2.25 20.66 -25.76
C ALA A 152 -1.09 19.65 -25.83
N SER A 153 -0.85 18.92 -24.75
CA SER A 153 0.17 17.85 -24.66
C SER A 153 -0.30 16.52 -25.23
N GLY A 154 -1.54 16.44 -25.72
CA GLY A 154 -2.09 15.25 -26.39
C GLY A 154 -2.88 14.31 -25.48
N LEU A 155 -3.13 14.68 -24.22
CA LEU A 155 -3.98 13.92 -23.31
C LEU A 155 -5.42 14.45 -23.33
N PHE A 156 -6.37 13.57 -23.07
CA PHE A 156 -7.77 13.92 -22.86
C PHE A 156 -8.03 14.21 -21.40
N VAL A 157 -8.85 15.23 -21.15
CA VAL A 157 -9.26 15.64 -19.79
C VAL A 157 -10.78 15.61 -19.73
N GLU A 158 -11.31 14.71 -18.90
CA GLU A 158 -12.74 14.49 -18.75
C GLU A 158 -13.19 14.85 -17.32
N PRO A 159 -14.17 15.73 -17.13
CA PRO A 159 -14.71 16.00 -15.81
C PRO A 159 -15.46 14.77 -15.27
N LEU A 160 -15.31 14.51 -13.98
CA LEU A 160 -15.98 13.44 -13.23
C LEU A 160 -16.61 13.99 -11.95
N ASP A 161 -17.56 13.24 -11.41
CA ASP A 161 -18.19 13.55 -10.12
C ASP A 161 -17.31 13.17 -8.92
N GLY A 162 -16.35 12.27 -9.11
CA GLY A 162 -15.45 11.77 -8.07
C GLY A 162 -14.39 10.83 -8.64
N SER A 163 -13.31 10.58 -7.89
CA SER A 163 -12.32 9.59 -8.28
C SER A 163 -12.78 8.18 -7.86
N PRO A 164 -12.59 7.14 -8.70
CA PRO A 164 -12.83 5.75 -8.30
C PRO A 164 -11.95 5.26 -7.14
N TYR A 165 -10.92 6.03 -6.79
CA TYR A 165 -9.95 5.75 -5.72
C TYR A 165 -10.13 6.66 -4.50
N GLU A 166 -11.20 7.45 -4.45
CA GLU A 166 -11.58 8.11 -3.21
C GLU A 166 -11.74 7.07 -2.09
N PRO A 167 -11.29 7.36 -0.86
CA PRO A 167 -11.43 6.43 0.24
C PRO A 167 -12.90 6.09 0.44
N ASP A 168 -13.22 4.80 0.39
CA ASP A 168 -14.53 4.31 0.75
C ASP A 168 -14.84 4.63 2.22
N ASP A 169 -16.12 4.72 2.57
CA ASP A 169 -16.59 4.90 3.97
C ASP A 169 -16.40 3.62 4.82
N GLU A 170 -15.47 2.74 4.43
CA GLU A 170 -15.16 1.52 5.17
C GLU A 170 -14.55 1.85 6.54
N PRO A 171 -14.96 1.12 7.59
CA PRO A 171 -14.44 1.37 8.91
C PRO A 171 -12.93 1.10 8.92
N CYS A 172 -12.19 2.06 9.48
CA CYS A 172 -10.75 1.93 9.68
C CYS A 172 -10.41 1.58 11.13
N GLU A 173 -9.30 0.87 11.32
CA GLU A 173 -8.73 0.62 12.63
C GLU A 173 -8.38 1.91 13.35
N SER A 174 -8.98 2.11 14.52
CA SER A 174 -8.91 3.36 15.27
C SER A 174 -8.33 3.22 16.67
N ARG A 175 -8.05 1.98 17.10
CA ARG A 175 -7.47 1.71 18.42
C ARG A 175 -6.00 2.15 18.43
N PRO A 176 -5.59 3.10 19.30
CA PRO A 176 -4.19 3.49 19.39
C PRO A 176 -3.36 2.41 20.10
N ALA A 177 -2.11 2.23 19.64
CA ALA A 177 -1.09 1.45 20.32
C ALA A 177 -0.47 2.22 21.50
N ASP A 178 -1.32 2.65 22.44
CA ASP A 178 -0.97 3.46 23.59
C ASP A 178 -0.53 2.60 24.80
N ALA A 179 -0.34 3.24 25.96
CA ALA A 179 0.07 2.55 27.18
C ALA A 179 -0.90 1.43 27.62
N ALA A 180 -2.20 1.55 27.33
CA ALA A 180 -3.17 0.51 27.67
C ALA A 180 -3.03 -0.70 26.75
N PHE A 181 -2.87 -0.47 25.43
CA PHE A 181 -2.56 -1.53 24.48
C PHE A 181 -1.29 -2.30 24.89
N TRP A 182 -0.20 -1.60 25.20
CA TRP A 182 1.06 -2.24 25.61
C TRP A 182 0.98 -2.98 26.94
N ALA A 183 0.11 -2.53 27.87
CA ALA A 183 -0.17 -3.27 29.10
C ALA A 183 -0.89 -4.60 28.82
N GLU A 184 -1.83 -4.62 27.88
CA GLU A 184 -2.50 -5.85 27.43
C GLU A 184 -1.53 -6.80 26.73
N VAL A 185 -0.67 -6.28 25.86
CA VAL A 185 0.41 -7.06 25.23
C VAL A 185 1.32 -7.68 26.28
N THR A 186 1.72 -6.91 27.29
CA THR A 186 2.57 -7.41 28.40
C THR A 186 1.88 -8.53 29.17
N ALA A 187 0.58 -8.41 29.43
CA ALA A 187 -0.20 -9.46 30.08
C ALA A 187 -0.28 -10.75 29.23
N LEU A 188 -0.47 -10.61 27.91
CA LEU A 188 -0.45 -11.74 26.99
C LEU A 188 0.93 -12.39 26.93
N VAL A 189 2.02 -11.62 26.89
CA VAL A 189 3.39 -12.16 26.95
C VAL A 189 3.62 -12.91 28.26
N ALA A 190 3.13 -12.39 29.40
CA ALA A 190 3.24 -13.10 30.68
C ALA A 190 2.45 -14.42 30.70
N GLN A 191 1.32 -14.49 30.00
CA GLN A 191 0.49 -15.69 29.90
C GLN A 191 1.07 -16.74 28.93
N HIS A 192 1.59 -16.30 27.79
CA HIS A 192 2.00 -17.17 26.68
C HIS A 192 3.52 -17.38 26.61
N GLY A 193 4.31 -16.60 27.35
CA GLY A 193 5.77 -16.61 27.36
C GLY A 193 6.39 -15.78 26.23
N ARG A 194 5.88 -15.94 25.01
CA ARG A 194 6.32 -15.20 23.81
C ARG A 194 5.12 -14.92 22.91
N LEU A 195 5.17 -13.83 22.15
CA LEU A 195 4.19 -13.50 21.11
C LEU A 195 4.93 -13.04 19.85
N LEU A 196 4.21 -13.07 18.74
CA LEU A 196 4.67 -12.53 17.46
C LEU A 196 3.92 -11.22 17.18
N LEU A 197 4.65 -10.16 16.83
CA LEU A 197 4.08 -8.89 16.41
C LEU A 197 4.37 -8.69 14.94
N GLU A 198 3.29 -8.47 14.18
CA GLU A 198 3.34 -7.98 12.83
C GLU A 198 3.25 -6.46 12.84
N GLU A 199 4.14 -5.81 12.10
CA GLU A 199 4.16 -4.38 11.87
C GLU A 199 4.00 -4.12 10.37
N GLN A 200 2.93 -3.42 9.99
CA GLN A 200 2.69 -3.00 8.60
C GLN A 200 2.73 -1.48 8.52
N VAL A 201 3.76 -0.94 7.86
CA VAL A 201 3.92 0.50 7.59
C VAL A 201 3.32 0.86 6.23
N VAL A 202 3.39 -0.09 5.30
CA VAL A 202 2.85 -0.02 3.94
C VAL A 202 2.09 -1.31 3.66
N GLY A 203 1.05 -1.25 2.83
CA GLY A 203 0.31 -2.42 2.38
C GLY A 203 1.22 -3.42 1.67
N ASN A 204 0.85 -4.69 1.79
CA ASN A 204 1.60 -5.84 1.24
C ASN A 204 3.02 -6.06 1.80
N HIS A 205 3.40 -5.35 2.87
CA HIS A 205 4.71 -5.52 3.50
C HIS A 205 4.60 -5.61 5.03
N SER A 206 5.11 -6.69 5.59
CA SER A 206 5.10 -6.93 7.03
C SER A 206 6.53 -7.06 7.57
N ARG A 207 6.81 -6.36 8.67
CA ARG A 207 7.97 -6.58 9.52
C ARG A 207 7.54 -7.40 10.73
N TRP A 208 8.39 -8.32 11.15
CA TRP A 208 8.05 -9.28 12.21
C TRP A 208 8.95 -9.12 13.41
N HIS A 209 8.36 -9.06 14.61
CA HIS A 209 9.05 -8.88 15.87
C HIS A 209 8.65 -9.98 16.87
N LEU A 210 9.62 -10.54 17.58
CA LEU A 210 9.35 -11.44 18.71
C LEU A 210 9.25 -10.64 20.01
N LEU A 211 8.12 -10.79 20.69
CA LEU A 211 7.87 -10.16 21.99
C LEU A 211 8.14 -11.17 23.11
N THR A 212 9.16 -10.94 23.92
CA THR A 212 9.58 -11.82 25.03
C THR A 212 9.63 -11.13 26.39
N GLY A 213 9.27 -9.84 26.45
CA GLY A 213 9.30 -9.01 27.65
C GLY A 213 8.70 -7.63 27.41
N GLU A 214 9.06 -6.65 28.25
CA GLU A 214 8.47 -5.29 28.25
C GLU A 214 9.07 -4.35 27.18
N THR A 215 10.02 -4.82 26.37
CA THR A 215 10.64 -3.98 25.34
C THR A 215 9.71 -3.80 24.16
N VAL A 216 9.24 -2.58 23.96
CA VAL A 216 8.54 -2.16 22.74
C VAL A 216 9.57 -2.06 21.60
N PRO A 217 9.33 -2.72 20.46
CA PRO A 217 10.22 -2.59 19.30
C PRO A 217 10.21 -1.16 18.75
N ASP A 218 11.24 -0.81 17.98
CA ASP A 218 11.23 0.43 17.22
C ASP A 218 10.27 0.27 16.03
N LEU A 219 9.12 0.93 16.13
CA LEU A 219 8.03 0.82 15.16
C LEU A 219 8.12 1.97 14.15
N GLY A 220 7.72 1.70 12.92
CA GLY A 220 7.52 2.69 11.87
C GLY A 220 6.31 3.58 12.14
N PRO A 221 6.27 4.79 11.59
CA PRO A 221 5.19 5.75 11.81
C PRO A 221 3.87 5.18 11.29
N ARG A 222 2.79 5.39 12.05
CA ARG A 222 1.42 5.01 11.67
C ARG A 222 1.21 3.53 11.32
N ALA A 223 2.11 2.66 11.78
CA ALA A 223 2.04 1.24 11.49
C ALA A 223 0.78 0.60 12.07
N LEU A 224 0.15 -0.30 11.31
CA LEU A 224 -0.80 -1.28 11.82
C LEU A 224 -0.04 -2.37 12.56
N LEU A 225 -0.54 -2.74 13.72
CA LEU A 225 0.06 -3.72 14.63
C LEU A 225 -0.92 -4.87 14.83
N ASN A 226 -0.54 -6.07 14.38
CA ASN A 226 -1.28 -7.29 14.66
C ASN A 226 -0.47 -8.17 15.63
N VAL A 227 -1.07 -8.49 16.78
CA VAL A 227 -0.45 -9.36 17.78
C VAL A 227 -0.95 -10.78 17.58
N TRP A 228 -0.01 -11.69 17.34
CA TRP A 228 -0.28 -13.09 17.04
C TRP A 228 0.23 -14.02 18.15
N PRO A 229 -0.33 -15.24 18.26
CA PRO A 229 0.31 -16.30 19.02
C PRO A 229 1.75 -16.54 18.55
N ASP A 230 2.56 -17.13 19.43
CA ASP A 230 3.93 -17.51 19.09
C ASP A 230 4.01 -18.56 17.97
N LEU A 231 5.18 -18.61 17.35
CA LEU A 231 5.57 -19.65 16.39
C LEU A 231 5.60 -21.02 17.07
N SER A 232 5.06 -22.04 16.39
CA SER A 232 5.11 -23.43 16.87
C SER A 232 6.42 -24.11 16.49
N THR A 233 7.09 -24.72 17.46
CA THR A 233 8.28 -25.56 17.22
C THR A 233 7.93 -26.92 16.61
N ASP A 234 6.66 -27.34 16.60
CA ASP A 234 6.20 -28.53 15.87
C ASP A 234 5.88 -28.15 14.42
N VAL A 235 6.93 -27.84 13.67
CA VAL A 235 6.84 -27.48 12.25
C VAL A 235 6.10 -28.55 11.42
N PRO A 236 6.33 -29.87 11.64
CA PRO A 236 5.54 -30.89 10.95
C PRO A 236 4.04 -30.81 11.25
N ALA A 237 3.61 -30.42 12.46
CA ALA A 237 2.20 -30.19 12.76
C ALA A 237 1.63 -28.98 12.03
N VAL A 238 2.37 -27.87 11.99
CA VAL A 238 1.98 -26.67 11.25
C VAL A 238 1.76 -26.99 9.77
N LEU A 239 2.66 -27.75 9.14
CA LEU A 239 2.50 -28.16 7.74
C LEU A 239 1.28 -29.08 7.51
N ARG A 240 0.81 -29.80 8.54
CA ARG A 240 -0.40 -30.64 8.45
C ARG A 240 -1.70 -29.83 8.53
N THR A 241 -1.69 -28.62 9.09
CA THR A 241 -2.88 -27.75 9.13
C THR A 241 -3.16 -27.08 7.79
N MET A 242 -2.16 -27.06 6.90
CA MET A 242 -2.29 -26.52 5.55
C MET A 242 -3.19 -27.41 4.69
N SER A 243 -4.39 -26.92 4.39
CA SER A 243 -5.32 -27.60 3.50
C SER A 243 -4.83 -27.51 2.04
N PRO A 244 -5.27 -28.40 1.13
CA PRO A 244 -4.89 -28.35 -0.29
C PRO A 244 -5.29 -27.07 -1.05
N GLY A 245 -6.01 -26.14 -0.42
CA GLY A 245 -6.38 -24.84 -0.99
C GLY A 245 -6.04 -23.68 -0.04
N PHE A 246 -5.09 -23.88 0.87
CA PHE A 246 -4.62 -22.81 1.73
C PHE A 246 -3.86 -21.77 0.90
N THR A 247 -4.33 -20.53 0.97
CA THR A 247 -3.59 -19.35 0.51
C THR A 247 -3.34 -18.50 1.74
N GLY A 248 -2.08 -18.22 2.02
CA GLY A 248 -1.71 -17.60 3.27
C GLY A 248 -0.26 -17.17 3.36
N LEU A 249 0.08 -16.57 4.49
CA LEU A 249 1.43 -16.19 4.84
C LEU A 249 2.02 -17.24 5.78
N ALA A 250 3.20 -17.76 5.48
CA ALA A 250 3.99 -18.48 6.46
C ALA A 250 5.00 -17.54 7.09
N VAL A 251 5.11 -17.59 8.42
CA VAL A 251 6.16 -16.92 9.18
C VAL A 251 7.02 -17.99 9.84
N LEU A 252 8.33 -17.88 9.64
CA LEU A 252 9.34 -18.88 9.96
C LEU A 252 10.45 -18.27 10.80
N GLU A 253 10.81 -18.91 11.90
CA GLU A 253 12.04 -18.61 12.63
C GLU A 253 13.15 -19.58 12.17
N ARG A 254 14.25 -19.03 11.65
CA ARG A 254 15.43 -19.79 11.20
C ARG A 254 16.49 -19.87 12.30
N ALA A 255 17.53 -20.67 12.05
CA ALA A 255 18.67 -20.79 12.95
C ALA A 255 19.30 -19.41 13.22
N GLY A 256 19.45 -19.05 14.50
CA GLY A 256 19.93 -17.72 14.92
C GLY A 256 18.83 -16.71 15.23
N GLY A 257 17.56 -17.09 15.18
CA GLY A 257 16.43 -16.27 15.63
C GLY A 257 15.92 -15.25 14.60
N SER A 258 16.39 -15.32 13.35
CA SER A 258 15.88 -14.46 12.28
C SER A 258 14.49 -14.93 11.84
N ILE A 259 13.54 -14.00 11.80
CA ILE A 259 12.19 -14.25 11.29
C ILE A 259 12.16 -13.95 9.79
N HIS A 260 11.52 -14.84 9.04
CA HIS A 260 11.27 -14.69 7.62
C HIS A 260 9.80 -14.96 7.34
N SER A 261 9.21 -14.23 6.39
CA SER A 261 7.84 -14.45 5.96
C SER A 261 7.78 -14.63 4.45
N CYS A 262 6.90 -15.52 4.00
CA CYS A 262 6.70 -15.81 2.59
C CYS A 262 5.24 -16.19 2.34
N TYR A 263 4.70 -15.72 1.23
CA TYR A 263 3.35 -16.02 0.79
C TYR A 263 3.33 -17.38 0.08
N PHE A 264 2.23 -18.10 0.24
CA PHE A 264 1.99 -19.37 -0.43
C PHE A 264 0.60 -19.40 -1.02
N ASP A 265 0.49 -19.98 -2.21
CA ASP A 265 -0.77 -20.47 -2.75
C ASP A 265 -0.78 -22.02 -2.86
N SER A 266 -1.89 -22.57 -3.38
CA SER A 266 -2.07 -24.01 -3.50
C SER A 266 -1.10 -24.69 -4.47
N ASP A 267 -0.49 -23.94 -5.38
CA ASP A 267 0.34 -24.44 -6.46
C ASP A 267 1.82 -24.56 -6.03
N ASP A 268 2.24 -23.81 -5.00
CA ASP A 268 3.61 -23.78 -4.44
C ASP A 268 3.97 -24.95 -3.50
N ARG A 269 3.12 -25.99 -3.43
CA ARG A 269 3.25 -27.04 -2.40
C ARG A 269 4.56 -27.85 -2.46
N ALA A 270 5.18 -27.92 -3.64
CA ALA A 270 6.47 -28.59 -3.81
C ALA A 270 7.62 -27.79 -3.17
N ASP A 271 7.55 -26.47 -3.21
CA ASP A 271 8.58 -25.55 -2.72
C ASP A 271 8.43 -25.26 -1.21
N LEU A 272 7.27 -25.60 -0.64
CA LEU A 272 6.95 -25.47 0.77
C LEU A 272 7.87 -26.29 1.69
N ALA A 273 8.16 -27.55 1.33
CA ALA A 273 9.02 -28.40 2.15
C ALA A 273 10.47 -27.87 2.19
N GLU A 274 10.94 -27.30 1.09
CA GLU A 274 12.25 -26.66 0.98
C GLU A 274 12.27 -25.32 1.74
N THR A 275 11.20 -24.52 1.62
CA THR A 275 11.08 -23.24 2.32
C THR A 275 11.07 -23.44 3.84
N PHE A 276 10.39 -24.47 4.32
CA PHE A 276 10.38 -24.82 5.76
C PHE A 276 11.63 -25.61 6.19
N ALA A 277 12.51 -26.01 5.27
CA ALA A 277 13.72 -26.76 5.62
C ALA A 277 14.65 -25.91 6.49
N GLY A 278 14.93 -26.39 7.71
CA GLY A 278 15.77 -25.66 8.67
C GLY A 278 15.05 -24.55 9.42
N ALA A 279 13.72 -24.44 9.32
CA ALA A 279 12.92 -23.65 10.25
C ALA A 279 12.89 -24.33 11.64
N HIS A 280 13.11 -23.55 12.69
CA HIS A 280 13.02 -23.98 14.08
C HIS A 280 11.60 -23.87 14.63
N ALA A 281 10.86 -22.85 14.19
CA ALA A 281 9.48 -22.63 14.54
C ALA A 281 8.73 -21.97 13.37
N ALA A 282 7.42 -22.19 13.29
CA ALA A 282 6.59 -21.67 12.21
C ALA A 282 5.16 -21.38 12.66
N ILE A 283 4.50 -20.47 11.95
CA ILE A 283 3.04 -20.28 11.99
C ILE A 283 2.53 -20.04 10.56
N LEU A 284 1.31 -20.50 10.30
CA LEU A 284 0.58 -20.22 9.07
C LEU A 284 -0.54 -19.25 9.40
N LEU A 285 -0.54 -18.09 8.73
CA LEU A 285 -1.53 -17.05 8.88
C LEU A 285 -2.40 -17.01 7.61
N PRO A 286 -3.73 -17.13 7.73
CA PRO A 286 -4.62 -17.02 6.58
C PRO A 286 -4.65 -15.56 6.08
N LEU A 287 -4.82 -15.38 4.76
CA LEU A 287 -4.92 -14.06 4.13
C LEU A 287 -6.37 -13.59 3.94
N THR A 288 -7.34 -14.48 4.17
CA THR A 288 -8.75 -14.13 4.10
C THR A 288 -9.13 -13.30 5.31
N ALA A 289 -9.75 -12.13 5.09
CA ALA A 289 -10.21 -11.26 6.18
C ALA A 289 -11.09 -12.01 7.22
N ALA A 290 -11.88 -12.98 6.76
CA ALA A 290 -12.72 -13.81 7.64
C ALA A 290 -11.92 -14.68 8.64
N ASP A 291 -10.69 -15.08 8.29
CA ASP A 291 -9.86 -15.96 9.11
C ASP A 291 -8.65 -15.22 9.72
N HIS A 292 -8.41 -13.97 9.30
CA HIS A 292 -7.36 -13.08 9.81
C HIS A 292 -7.71 -12.55 11.22
N ASN A 293 -7.44 -13.38 12.24
CA ASN A 293 -7.87 -13.15 13.62
C ASN A 293 -6.67 -12.99 14.57
N PRO A 294 -6.01 -11.82 14.61
CA PRO A 294 -5.00 -11.52 15.61
C PRO A 294 -5.60 -11.43 17.03
N LEU A 295 -4.77 -11.65 18.05
CA LEU A 295 -5.13 -11.53 19.46
C LEU A 295 -5.47 -10.09 19.84
N LEU A 296 -4.73 -9.12 19.28
CA LEU A 296 -4.96 -7.69 19.42
C LEU A 296 -4.60 -7.00 18.10
N VAL A 297 -5.33 -5.94 17.78
CA VAL A 297 -5.03 -4.99 16.71
C VAL A 297 -4.93 -3.60 17.30
N ALA A 298 -3.96 -2.81 16.84
CA ALA A 298 -3.88 -1.39 17.11
C ALA A 298 -3.08 -0.68 16.01
N VAL A 299 -3.19 0.65 15.96
CA VAL A 299 -2.40 1.49 15.07
C VAL A 299 -1.46 2.33 15.91
N ARG A 300 -0.19 2.45 15.49
CA ARG A 300 0.74 3.39 16.12
C ARG A 300 0.20 4.83 15.92
N PRO A 301 -0.15 5.54 17.01
CA PRO A 301 -0.60 6.92 16.88
C PRO A 301 0.56 7.85 16.49
N ASP A 302 0.22 9.06 16.06
CA ASP A 302 1.18 10.15 15.98
C ASP A 302 1.67 10.54 17.38
N ASP A 303 2.69 11.40 17.47
CA ASP A 303 3.30 11.84 18.75
C ASP A 303 2.30 12.51 19.71
N ASP A 304 1.16 13.01 19.19
CA ASP A 304 0.07 13.58 19.98
C ASP A 304 -0.96 12.54 20.48
N GLY A 305 -0.72 11.25 20.22
CA GLY A 305 -1.58 10.14 20.62
C GLY A 305 -2.79 9.91 19.71
N ILE A 306 -2.92 10.64 18.60
CA ILE A 306 -4.05 10.52 17.68
C ILE A 306 -3.71 9.55 16.55
N VAL A 307 -4.61 8.60 16.29
CA VAL A 307 -4.56 7.72 15.11
C VAL A 307 -5.09 8.48 13.91
N ARG A 308 -4.23 8.67 12.90
CA ARG A 308 -4.59 9.32 11.62
C ARG A 308 -4.41 8.42 10.39
N ALA A 309 -3.83 7.23 10.58
CA ALA A 309 -3.70 6.24 9.53
C ALA A 309 -5.09 5.68 9.16
N ARG A 310 -5.26 5.26 7.90
CA ARG A 310 -6.51 4.69 7.38
C ARG A 310 -6.28 3.23 7.00
N TRP A 311 -6.21 2.37 8.02
CA TRP A 311 -6.11 0.92 7.80
C TRP A 311 -7.51 0.32 7.78
N PRO A 312 -8.01 -0.23 6.66
CA PRO A 312 -9.34 -0.84 6.59
C PRO A 312 -9.43 -2.08 7.50
N ILE A 313 -10.64 -2.35 8.03
CA ILE A 313 -10.97 -3.51 8.89
C ILE A 313 -11.47 -4.69 8.05
#